data_AF-A0A4P9YYN9-F1
#
_entry.id   AF-A0A4P9YYN9-F1
#
_cell.length_a   1.000
_cell.length_b   1.000
_cell.length_c   1.000
_cell.angle_alpha   90.00
_cell.angle_beta   90.00
_cell.angle_gamma   90.00
#
_symmetry.space_group_name_H-M   'P 1'
#
loop_
_entity.id
_entity.type
_entity.pdbx_description
1 polymer ?
#
loop_
_entity_poly.entity_id
_entity_poly.type
_entity_poly.pdbx_seq_one_letter_code
_entity_poly.pdbx_strand_id
1 'polypeptide(L)'
;LLADRCSRPDAMAPPVSPKELRLMLSMALIRFVNGFVDAQQQGVYAVSVAAITDQLGMPPWFAELRHAGTHEQLPSLPVLRATCVQALQWLYNSYWSLQRSYFQETTGELRPLLLEYKEYRKKSIKGILLRMAIEETRLLQSIVGLIDVDTFEDTLIPILLEPGYLVPMGKKKRAALPEVQLASDTCKLWSPAL
;
A
#
# COMPACT_ATOMS: atom_id res chain seq x y z
N LEU A 1 -1.66 -12.16 21.08
CA LEU A 1 -0.48 -11.36 21.47
C LEU A 1 -0.85 -10.03 22.16
N LEU A 2 -1.96 -9.95 22.91
CA LEU A 2 -2.39 -8.76 23.65
C LEU A 2 -3.01 -9.13 25.01
N ALA A 3 -2.35 -9.98 25.78
CA ALA A 3 -2.75 -10.26 27.15
C ALA A 3 -1.53 -10.77 27.92
N ASP A 4 -0.64 -9.87 28.36
CA ASP A 4 0.08 -10.00 29.64
C ASP A 4 1.04 -8.82 29.91
N ARG A 5 0.51 -7.63 30.22
CA ARG A 5 1.35 -6.51 30.71
C ARG A 5 0.74 -5.80 31.91
N CYS A 6 0.13 -6.52 32.85
CA CYS A 6 -0.50 -5.91 34.02
C CYS A 6 0.04 -6.39 35.39
N SER A 7 1.28 -6.87 35.45
CA SER A 7 1.88 -7.34 36.70
C SER A 7 3.28 -6.73 36.94
N ARG A 8 3.37 -5.40 37.00
CA ARG A 8 4.55 -4.71 37.55
C ARG A 8 4.11 -3.74 38.66
N PRO A 9 4.60 -3.92 39.90
CA PRO A 9 4.14 -3.13 41.05
C PRO A 9 4.74 -1.70 41.13
N ASP A 10 5.61 -1.30 40.20
CA ASP A 10 6.22 0.04 40.13
C ASP A 10 5.76 0.87 38.91
N ALA A 11 4.53 0.67 38.43
CA ALA A 11 3.99 1.49 37.34
C ALA A 11 3.62 2.89 37.86
N MET A 12 4.57 3.81 37.75
CA MET A 12 4.35 5.26 37.77
C MET A 12 3.05 5.57 37.00
N ALA A 13 2.21 6.47 37.55
CA ALA A 13 0.89 6.80 36.98
C ALA A 13 0.95 6.86 35.45
N PRO A 14 -0.06 6.32 34.73
CA PRO A 14 -0.01 6.23 33.27
C PRO A 14 0.41 7.60 32.70
N PRO A 15 1.36 7.64 31.75
CA PRO A 15 1.97 8.90 31.28
C PRO A 15 0.97 9.86 30.62
N VAL A 16 -0.29 9.43 30.49
CA VAL A 16 -1.39 10.17 29.89
C VAL A 16 -2.62 10.00 30.77
N SER A 17 -3.24 11.11 31.15
CA SER A 17 -4.47 11.12 31.93
C SER A 17 -5.66 10.55 31.12
N PRO A 18 -6.71 10.04 31.79
CA PRO A 18 -7.90 9.56 31.10
C PRO A 18 -8.57 10.63 30.22
N LYS A 19 -8.49 11.91 30.61
CA LYS A 19 -9.01 13.03 29.83
C LYS A 19 -8.22 13.22 28.54
N GLU A 20 -6.89 13.22 28.61
CA GLU A 20 -6.02 13.34 27.44
C GLU A 20 -6.21 12.16 26.49
N LEU A 21 -6.33 10.93 27.00
CA LEU A 21 -6.65 9.74 26.18
C LEU A 21 -7.97 9.90 25.42
N ARG A 22 -9.01 10.42 26.08
CA ARG A 22 -10.31 10.66 25.43
C ARG A 22 -10.19 11.69 24.29
N LEU A 23 -9.45 12.77 24.52
CA LEU A 23 -9.24 13.81 23.51
C LEU A 23 -8.46 13.26 22.30
N MET A 24 -7.37 12.53 22.54
CA MET A 24 -6.56 11.95 21.47
C MET A 24 -7.34 10.93 20.63
N LEU A 25 -8.05 10.01 21.28
CA LEU A 25 -8.85 9.00 20.56
C LEU A 25 -9.98 9.68 19.77
N SER A 26 -10.69 10.63 20.38
CA SER A 26 -11.74 11.37 19.67
C SER A 26 -11.19 12.13 18.47
N MET A 27 -10.06 12.82 18.60
CA MET A 27 -9.43 13.54 17.49
C MET A 27 -9.02 12.58 16.37
N ALA A 28 -8.39 11.45 16.70
CA ALA A 28 -8.00 10.44 15.72
C ALA A 28 -9.21 9.89 14.96
N LEU A 29 -10.32 9.61 15.66
CA LEU A 29 -11.56 9.10 15.08
C LEU A 29 -12.28 10.13 14.21
N ILE A 30 -12.33 11.39 14.65
CA ILE A 30 -12.87 12.50 13.84
C ILE A 30 -12.05 12.66 12.56
N ARG A 31 -10.71 12.63 12.66
CA ARG A 31 -9.82 12.73 11.50
C ARG A 31 -9.97 11.54 10.56
N PHE A 32 -10.14 10.33 11.10
CA PHE A 32 -10.44 9.13 10.33
C PHE A 32 -11.74 9.33 9.53
N VAL A 33 -12.85 9.68 10.17
CA VAL A 33 -14.14 9.88 9.48
C VAL A 33 -14.05 10.99 8.44
N ASN A 34 -13.53 12.17 8.81
CA ASN A 34 -13.41 13.30 7.89
C ASN A 34 -12.50 12.97 6.71
N GLY A 35 -11.40 12.24 6.89
CA GLY A 35 -10.48 11.90 5.81
C GLY A 35 -11.16 11.15 4.65
N PHE A 36 -12.08 10.23 4.95
CA PHE A 36 -12.86 9.54 3.92
C PHE A 36 -14.02 10.38 3.41
N VAL A 37 -14.71 11.10 4.30
CA VAL A 37 -15.88 11.91 3.93
C VAL A 37 -15.47 13.06 3.00
N ASP A 38 -14.39 13.76 3.32
CA ASP A 38 -13.88 14.88 2.54
C ASP A 38 -13.40 14.41 1.15
N ALA A 39 -12.79 13.21 1.06
CA ALA A 39 -12.38 12.63 -0.21
C ALA A 39 -13.57 12.35 -1.16
N GLN A 40 -14.74 12.04 -0.60
CA GLN A 40 -15.99 11.81 -1.36
C GLN A 40 -16.79 13.09 -1.61
N GLN A 41 -16.46 14.19 -0.94
CA GLN A 41 -17.15 15.47 -1.09
C GLN A 41 -16.65 16.23 -2.34
N GLN A 42 -16.86 15.65 -3.52
CA GLN A 42 -16.40 16.23 -4.80
C GLN A 42 -17.48 17.02 -5.56
N GLY A 43 -18.71 17.04 -5.04
CA GLY A 43 -19.84 17.74 -5.64
C GLY A 43 -19.85 19.25 -5.39
N VAL A 44 -20.60 19.99 -6.23
CA VAL A 44 -20.85 21.44 -6.07
C VAL A 44 -21.63 21.73 -4.78
N TYR A 45 -22.46 20.79 -4.34
CA TYR A 45 -23.25 20.89 -3.12
C TYR A 45 -22.72 19.94 -2.05
N ALA A 46 -22.74 20.40 -0.80
CA ALA A 46 -22.34 19.59 0.33
C ALA A 46 -23.36 18.47 0.58
N VAL A 47 -22.89 17.22 0.57
CA VAL A 47 -23.63 16.06 1.04
C VAL A 47 -23.41 15.89 2.54
N SER A 48 -24.40 15.37 3.26
CA SER A 48 -24.29 15.15 4.70
C SER A 48 -23.26 14.05 5.02
N VAL A 49 -22.55 14.20 6.14
CA VAL A 49 -21.58 13.21 6.62
C VAL A 49 -22.23 11.83 6.73
N ALA A 50 -23.46 11.76 7.28
CA ALA A 50 -24.20 10.50 7.44
C ALA A 50 -24.47 9.81 6.10
N ALA A 51 -24.86 10.57 5.07
CA ALA A 51 -25.11 10.01 3.74
C ALA A 51 -23.80 9.51 3.09
N ILE A 52 -22.70 10.23 3.23
CA ILE A 52 -21.40 9.79 2.70
C ILE A 52 -20.90 8.54 3.44
N THR A 53 -21.03 8.48 4.77
CA THR A 53 -20.64 7.28 5.52
C THR A 53 -21.47 6.05 5.10
N ASP A 54 -22.78 6.24 4.85
CA ASP A 54 -23.64 5.16 4.37
C ASP A 54 -23.20 4.66 2.98
N GLN A 55 -22.89 5.57 2.06
CA GLN A 55 -22.35 5.23 0.73
C GLN A 55 -21.02 4.48 0.80
N LEU A 56 -20.17 4.81 1.77
CA LEU A 56 -18.89 4.14 2.02
C LEU A 56 -19.05 2.77 2.73
N GLY A 57 -20.28 2.36 3.07
CA GLY A 57 -20.53 1.15 3.86
C GLY A 57 -19.94 1.24 5.27
N MET A 58 -19.79 2.45 5.80
CA MET A 58 -19.35 2.68 7.16
C MET A 58 -20.51 2.49 8.14
N PRO A 59 -20.27 1.93 9.34
CA PRO A 59 -21.27 1.92 10.41
C PRO A 59 -21.83 3.32 10.70
N PRO A 60 -23.16 3.51 10.78
CA PRO A 60 -23.80 4.83 10.94
C PRO A 60 -23.30 5.61 12.17
N TRP A 61 -22.98 4.88 13.24
CA TRP A 61 -22.50 5.47 14.49
C TRP A 61 -21.15 6.20 14.32
N PHE A 62 -20.37 5.97 13.26
CA PHE A 62 -19.17 6.77 12.98
C PHE A 62 -19.51 8.24 12.70
N ALA A 63 -20.59 8.51 11.96
CA ALA A 63 -21.06 9.87 11.72
C ALA A 63 -21.58 10.51 13.01
N GLU A 64 -22.32 9.75 13.83
CA GLU A 64 -22.81 10.20 15.14
C GLU A 64 -21.67 10.51 16.10
N LEU A 65 -20.67 9.64 16.19
CA LEU A 65 -19.49 9.84 17.04
C LEU A 65 -18.70 11.08 16.61
N ARG A 66 -18.54 11.29 15.30
CA ARG A 66 -17.92 12.51 14.77
C ARG A 66 -18.71 13.73 15.19
N HIS A 67 -20.04 13.72 15.06
CA HIS A 67 -20.90 14.81 15.50
C HIS A 67 -20.75 15.08 17.00
N ALA A 68 -20.84 14.04 17.82
CA ALA A 68 -20.74 14.14 19.27
C ALA A 68 -19.38 14.69 19.72
N GLY A 69 -18.29 14.25 19.08
CA GLY A 69 -16.94 14.70 19.41
C GLY A 69 -16.63 16.15 19.01
N THR A 70 -17.40 16.75 18.08
CA THR A 70 -17.20 18.14 17.64
C THR A 70 -18.21 19.13 18.21
N HIS A 71 -19.45 18.70 18.46
CA HIS A 71 -20.57 19.59 18.81
C HIS A 71 -21.28 19.24 20.12
N GLU A 72 -21.03 18.06 20.70
CA GLU A 72 -21.71 17.61 21.91
C GLU A 72 -20.72 17.23 23.01
N GLN A 73 -21.16 16.36 23.92
CA GLN A 73 -20.30 15.82 24.96
C GLN A 73 -19.37 14.75 24.40
N LEU A 74 -18.08 14.91 24.69
CA LEU A 74 -17.06 13.95 24.30
C LEU A 74 -17.44 12.52 24.77
N PRO A 75 -17.41 11.51 23.89
CA PRO A 75 -17.76 10.15 24.27
C PRO A 75 -16.90 9.60 25.42
N SER A 76 -17.42 8.59 26.09
CA SER A 76 -16.70 7.92 27.18
C SER A 76 -15.49 7.15 26.64
N LEU A 77 -14.47 6.95 27.49
CA LEU A 77 -13.26 6.23 27.08
C LEU A 77 -13.53 4.79 26.59
N PRO A 78 -14.43 4.00 27.21
CA PRO A 78 -14.78 2.68 26.70
C PRO A 78 -15.40 2.72 25.29
N VAL A 79 -16.30 3.69 25.03
CA VAL A 79 -16.91 3.88 23.70
C VAL A 79 -15.83 4.18 22.67
N LEU A 80 -14.96 5.17 22.93
CA LEU A 80 -13.87 5.54 22.03
C LEU A 80 -12.94 4.36 21.71
N ARG A 81 -12.61 3.52 22.70
CA ARG A 81 -11.76 2.33 22.50
C ARG A 81 -12.45 1.28 21.62
N ALA A 82 -13.70 0.95 21.91
CA ALA A 82 -14.47 -0.01 21.11
C ALA A 82 -14.62 0.49 19.66
N THR A 83 -14.83 1.79 19.52
CA THR A 83 -14.90 2.47 18.24
C THR A 83 -13.59 2.41 17.46
N CYS A 84 -12.42 2.60 18.10
CA CYS A 84 -11.13 2.45 17.43
C CYS A 84 -10.90 1.04 16.88
N VAL A 85 -11.31 0.00 17.62
CA VAL A 85 -11.22 -1.38 17.14
C VAL A 85 -12.06 -1.57 15.88
N GLN A 86 -13.29 -1.05 15.86
CA GLN A 86 -14.15 -1.11 14.68
C GLN A 86 -13.59 -0.30 13.50
N ALA A 87 -13.01 0.88 13.75
CA ALA A 87 -12.38 1.69 12.70
C ALA A 87 -11.18 0.96 12.06
N LEU A 88 -10.33 0.33 12.88
CA LEU A 88 -9.22 -0.48 12.38
C LEU A 88 -9.70 -1.71 11.60
N GLN A 89 -10.76 -2.37 12.05
CA GLN A 89 -11.35 -3.49 11.32
C GLN A 89 -11.94 -3.05 9.97
N TRP A 90 -12.63 -1.91 9.94
CA TRP A 90 -13.15 -1.34 8.69
C TRP A 90 -12.00 -0.96 7.74
N LEU A 91 -10.95 -0.29 8.23
CA LEU A 91 -9.76 0.03 7.42
C LEU A 91 -9.10 -1.22 6.82
N TYR A 92 -9.01 -2.28 7.62
CA TYR A 92 -8.45 -3.55 7.15
C TYR A 92 -9.28 -4.11 6.00
N ASN A 93 -10.60 -4.21 6.15
CA ASN A 93 -11.48 -4.82 5.16
C ASN A 93 -11.72 -3.96 3.90
N SER A 94 -11.89 -2.66 4.09
CA SER A 94 -12.33 -1.74 3.04
C SER A 94 -11.17 -1.08 2.29
N TYR A 95 -9.96 -1.13 2.85
CA TYR A 95 -8.78 -0.50 2.24
C TYR A 95 -7.59 -1.45 2.18
N TRP A 96 -7.00 -1.85 3.32
CA TRP A 96 -5.72 -2.58 3.29
C TRP A 96 -5.79 -3.97 2.65
N SER A 97 -6.86 -4.74 2.87
CA SER A 97 -6.99 -6.05 2.23
C SER A 97 -7.18 -5.93 0.72
N LEU A 98 -7.94 -4.94 0.25
CA LEU A 98 -8.11 -4.66 -1.17
C LEU A 98 -6.79 -4.25 -1.83
N GLN A 99 -6.07 -3.31 -1.21
CA GLN A 99 -4.74 -2.89 -1.67
C GLN A 99 -3.80 -4.09 -1.75
N ARG A 100 -3.76 -4.93 -0.70
CA ARG A 100 -2.94 -6.14 -0.69
C ARG A 100 -3.28 -7.09 -1.84
N SER A 101 -4.56 -7.36 -2.08
CA SER A 101 -4.99 -8.22 -3.19
C SER A 101 -4.57 -7.64 -4.53
N TYR A 102 -4.83 -6.35 -4.75
CA TYR A 102 -4.41 -5.64 -5.95
C TYR A 102 -2.90 -5.77 -6.18
N PHE A 103 -2.07 -5.51 -5.16
CA PHE A 103 -0.62 -5.68 -5.27
C PHE A 103 -0.23 -7.12 -5.62
N GLN A 104 -0.87 -8.12 -5.02
CA GLN A 104 -0.58 -9.53 -5.29
C GLN A 104 -0.95 -9.94 -6.73
N GLU A 105 -2.10 -9.49 -7.21
CA GLU A 105 -2.60 -9.72 -8.57
C GLU A 105 -1.68 -9.05 -9.60
N THR A 106 -1.43 -7.74 -9.46
CA THR A 106 -0.52 -6.98 -10.33
C THR A 106 0.87 -7.59 -10.38
N THR A 107 1.45 -7.96 -9.22
CA THR A 107 2.76 -8.60 -9.16
C THR A 107 2.72 -10.00 -9.81
N GLY A 108 1.61 -10.72 -9.68
CA GLY A 108 1.37 -12.01 -10.32
C GLY A 108 1.35 -11.93 -11.84
N GLU A 109 0.73 -10.88 -12.39
CA GLU A 109 0.65 -10.62 -13.83
C GLU A 109 1.94 -10.02 -14.41
N LEU A 110 2.65 -9.19 -13.65
CA LEU A 110 3.91 -8.58 -14.08
C LEU A 110 5.05 -9.59 -14.22
N ARG A 111 5.15 -10.57 -13.33
CA ARG A 111 6.24 -11.57 -13.36
C ARG A 111 6.35 -12.31 -14.70
N PRO A 112 5.30 -12.91 -15.28
CA PRO A 112 5.40 -13.59 -16.57
C PRO A 112 5.75 -12.62 -17.70
N LEU A 113 5.20 -11.41 -17.72
CA LEU A 113 5.52 -10.40 -18.75
C LEU A 113 6.99 -9.98 -18.70
N LEU A 114 7.55 -9.76 -17.51
CA LEU A 114 8.96 -9.42 -17.33
C LEU A 114 9.87 -10.58 -17.74
N LEU A 115 9.48 -11.83 -17.49
CA LEU A 115 10.22 -13.00 -17.96
C LEU A 115 10.16 -13.14 -19.48
N GLU A 116 9.00 -12.90 -20.09
CA GLU A 116 8.83 -12.91 -21.54
C GLU A 116 9.69 -11.82 -22.21
N TYR A 117 9.63 -10.59 -21.68
CA TYR A 117 10.48 -9.48 -22.11
C TYR A 117 11.97 -9.83 -22.02
N LYS A 118 12.39 -10.41 -20.88
CA LYS A 118 13.77 -10.83 -20.66
C LYS A 118 14.22 -11.90 -21.66
N GLU A 119 13.41 -12.92 -21.93
CA GLU A 119 13.76 -13.97 -22.89
C GLU A 119 13.75 -13.44 -24.34
N TYR A 120 12.84 -12.54 -24.67
CA TYR A 120 12.85 -11.82 -25.94
C TYR A 120 14.17 -11.05 -26.14
N ARG A 121 14.58 -10.25 -25.15
CA ARG A 121 15.82 -9.46 -25.19
C ARG A 121 17.06 -10.34 -25.32
N LYS A 122 17.13 -11.47 -24.62
CA LYS A 122 18.22 -12.45 -24.78
C LYS A 122 18.34 -12.98 -26.21
N LYS A 123 17.21 -13.26 -26.87
CA LYS A 123 17.20 -13.74 -28.27
C LYS A 123 17.61 -12.63 -29.23
N SER A 124 17.15 -11.40 -28.99
CA SER A 124 17.51 -10.21 -29.77
C SER A 124 19.01 -9.90 -29.70
N ILE A 125 19.60 -9.88 -28.50
CA ILE A 125 21.05 -9.64 -28.29
C ILE A 125 21.91 -10.71 -28.98
N LYS A 126 21.45 -11.97 -29.03
CA LYS A 126 22.13 -13.05 -29.74
C LYS A 126 22.03 -12.96 -31.27
N GLY A 127 21.37 -11.93 -31.81
CA GLY A 127 21.20 -11.74 -33.25
C GLY A 127 20.26 -12.74 -33.92
N ILE A 128 19.46 -13.49 -33.13
CA ILE A 128 18.60 -14.57 -33.64
C ILE A 128 17.32 -14.02 -34.31
N LEU A 129 16.91 -12.79 -33.97
CA LEU A 129 15.65 -12.19 -34.44
C LEU A 129 15.94 -10.83 -35.08
N LEU A 130 16.02 -10.79 -36.42
CA LEU A 130 16.34 -9.57 -37.16
C LEU A 130 15.17 -8.54 -37.17
N ARG A 131 13.93 -8.92 -36.81
CA ARG A 131 12.76 -8.04 -36.88
C ARG A 131 11.65 -8.44 -35.91
N MET A 132 11.54 -7.80 -34.74
CA MET A 132 10.35 -7.85 -33.88
C MET A 132 10.19 -6.61 -32.96
N ALA A 133 10.60 -5.41 -33.38
CA ALA A 133 10.43 -4.18 -32.57
C ALA A 133 8.98 -3.94 -32.09
N ILE A 134 8.00 -4.46 -32.82
CA ILE A 134 6.58 -4.43 -32.48
C ILE A 134 6.29 -5.26 -31.21
N GLU A 135 6.90 -6.44 -31.06
CA GLU A 135 6.66 -7.32 -29.90
C GLU A 135 7.31 -6.74 -28.64
N GLU A 136 8.51 -6.15 -28.77
CA GLU A 136 9.17 -5.43 -27.66
C GLU A 136 8.29 -4.27 -27.17
N THR A 137 7.77 -3.48 -28.11
CA THR A 137 6.89 -2.34 -27.80
C THR A 137 5.60 -2.81 -27.14
N ARG A 138 5.00 -3.91 -27.63
CA ARG A 138 3.79 -4.50 -27.04
C ARG A 138 4.03 -4.97 -25.60
N LEU A 139 5.12 -5.69 -25.34
CA LEU A 139 5.47 -6.18 -24.00
C LEU A 139 5.71 -5.02 -23.04
N LEU A 140 6.45 -3.99 -23.47
CA LEU A 140 6.68 -2.78 -22.66
C LEU A 140 5.36 -2.05 -22.38
N GLN A 141 4.46 -1.92 -23.36
CA GLN A 141 3.15 -1.33 -23.16
C GLN A 141 2.29 -2.14 -22.18
N SER A 142 2.34 -3.47 -22.23
CA SER A 142 1.63 -4.32 -21.27
C SER A 142 2.20 -4.20 -19.86
N ILE A 143 3.52 -4.11 -19.70
CA ILE A 143 4.17 -3.90 -18.40
C ILE A 143 3.81 -2.53 -17.83
N VAL A 144 3.96 -1.47 -18.63
CA VAL A 144 3.64 -0.09 -18.21
C VAL A 144 2.15 0.07 -17.94
N GLY A 145 1.28 -0.61 -18.69
CA GLY A 145 -0.17 -0.55 -18.46
C GLY A 145 -0.65 -1.21 -17.17
N LEU A 146 0.19 -2.01 -16.51
CA LEU A 146 -0.09 -2.64 -15.22
C LEU A 146 0.48 -1.88 -14.03
N ILE A 147 1.24 -0.81 -14.27
CA ILE A 147 1.98 -0.09 -13.24
C ILE A 147 1.56 1.38 -13.24
N ASP A 148 1.22 1.89 -12.06
CA ASP A 148 0.96 3.31 -11.86
C ASP A 148 2.19 4.03 -11.28
N VAL A 149 2.25 5.35 -11.47
CA VAL A 149 3.32 6.22 -10.95
C VAL A 149 3.45 6.10 -9.42
N ASP A 150 2.36 5.79 -8.73
CA ASP A 150 2.33 5.68 -7.27
C ASP A 150 2.67 4.26 -6.78
N THR A 151 2.66 3.25 -7.66
CA THR A 151 2.79 1.83 -7.27
C THR A 151 4.02 1.14 -7.83
N PHE A 152 4.77 1.76 -8.75
CA PHE A 152 5.94 1.13 -9.37
C PHE A 152 7.06 0.78 -8.36
N GLU A 153 7.25 1.60 -7.32
CA GLU A 153 8.27 1.34 -6.28
C GLU A 153 7.94 0.09 -5.45
N ASP A 154 6.66 -0.16 -5.22
CA ASP A 154 6.19 -1.29 -4.40
C ASP A 154 5.93 -2.56 -5.23
N THR A 155 5.87 -2.46 -6.56
CA THR A 155 5.58 -3.57 -7.47
C THR A 155 6.79 -3.96 -8.31
N LEU A 156 7.25 -3.06 -9.18
CA LEU A 156 8.28 -3.35 -10.18
C LEU A 156 9.66 -3.52 -9.54
N ILE A 157 10.07 -2.59 -8.67
CA ILE A 157 11.42 -2.62 -8.08
C ILE A 157 11.66 -3.93 -7.28
N PRO A 158 10.75 -4.39 -6.41
CA PRO A 158 10.93 -5.65 -5.69
C PRO A 158 11.11 -6.84 -6.62
N ILE A 159 10.29 -6.96 -7.68
CA ILE A 159 10.40 -8.05 -8.66
C ILE A 159 11.76 -7.98 -9.37
N LEU A 160 12.16 -6.78 -9.82
CA LEU A 160 13.42 -6.58 -10.52
C LEU A 160 14.63 -6.96 -9.65
N LEU A 161 14.54 -6.79 -8.33
CA LEU A 161 15.56 -7.19 -7.37
C LEU A 161 15.53 -8.68 -7.00
N GLU A 162 14.55 -9.46 -7.46
CA GLU A 162 14.52 -10.91 -7.24
C GLU A 162 15.63 -11.64 -8.06
N PRO A 163 16.19 -12.75 -7.54
CA PRO A 163 17.12 -13.59 -8.30
C PRO A 163 16.48 -14.08 -9.60
N GLY A 164 17.12 -13.78 -10.73
CA GLY A 164 16.59 -14.09 -12.04
C GLY A 164 16.18 -12.85 -12.85
N TYR A 165 16.08 -11.67 -12.25
CA TYR A 165 15.78 -10.43 -12.96
C TYR A 165 17.03 -9.56 -13.12
N LEU A 166 17.18 -8.44 -12.40
CA LEU A 166 18.46 -7.72 -12.33
C LEU A 166 19.50 -8.50 -11.54
N VAL A 167 19.09 -9.29 -10.54
CA VAL A 167 20.04 -10.07 -9.73
C VAL A 167 20.34 -11.40 -10.44
N PRO A 168 21.62 -11.68 -10.81
CA PRO A 168 21.95 -12.96 -11.44
C PRO A 168 21.71 -14.17 -10.52
N MET A 169 21.20 -15.26 -11.09
CA MET A 169 20.99 -16.51 -10.36
C MET A 169 22.28 -17.08 -9.76
N GLY A 170 23.38 -17.06 -10.54
CA GLY A 170 24.69 -17.51 -10.09
C GLY A 170 25.32 -16.54 -9.11
N LYS A 171 25.56 -16.96 -7.87
CA LYS A 171 26.16 -16.12 -6.80
C LYS A 171 27.48 -15.48 -7.21
N LYS A 172 28.31 -16.19 -7.99
CA LYS A 172 29.60 -15.70 -8.52
C LYS A 172 29.48 -14.53 -9.51
N LYS A 173 28.30 -14.33 -10.11
CA LYS A 173 28.02 -13.26 -11.07
C LYS A 173 27.40 -12.01 -10.41
N ARG A 174 27.15 -12.06 -9.11
CA ARG A 174 26.58 -10.94 -8.35
C ARG A 174 27.69 -9.97 -7.97
N ALA A 175 27.36 -8.68 -7.95
CA ALA A 175 28.28 -7.66 -7.46
C ALA A 175 28.63 -7.93 -5.98
N ALA A 176 29.88 -7.68 -5.61
CA ALA A 176 30.36 -7.83 -4.24
C ALA A 176 30.80 -6.45 -3.73
N LEU A 177 30.59 -6.20 -2.43
CA LEU A 177 31.08 -4.96 -1.81
C LEU A 177 32.61 -4.90 -1.86
N PRO A 178 33.21 -3.72 -2.08
CA PRO A 178 32.58 -2.39 -2.12
C PRO A 178 32.06 -1.94 -3.50
N GLU A 179 32.38 -2.64 -4.59
CA GLU A 179 32.00 -2.26 -5.95
C GLU A 179 30.66 -2.86 -6.36
N VAL A 180 29.57 -2.15 -6.05
CA VAL A 180 28.21 -2.52 -6.45
C VAL A 180 27.92 -2.02 -7.87
N GLN A 181 28.56 -2.60 -8.88
CA GLN A 181 28.24 -2.34 -10.29
C GLN A 181 27.41 -3.47 -10.88
N LEU A 182 26.33 -3.12 -11.59
CA LEU A 182 25.57 -4.08 -12.37
C LEU A 182 26.44 -4.62 -13.51
N ALA A 183 26.43 -5.94 -13.70
CA ALA A 183 27.14 -6.57 -14.81
C ALA A 183 26.63 -5.98 -16.14
N SER A 184 27.56 -5.65 -17.04
CA SER A 184 27.26 -4.99 -18.32
C SER A 184 26.25 -5.78 -19.18
N ASP A 185 26.27 -7.11 -19.11
CA ASP A 185 25.31 -7.99 -19.78
C ASP A 185 23.90 -7.85 -19.22
N THR A 186 23.76 -7.72 -17.90
CA THR A 186 22.47 -7.45 -17.25
C THR A 186 21.97 -6.06 -17.60
N CYS A 187 22.85 -5.06 -17.59
CA CYS A 187 22.49 -3.70 -17.94
C CYS A 187 21.98 -3.60 -19.39
N LYS A 188 22.63 -4.28 -20.35
CA LYS A 188 22.16 -4.35 -21.75
C LYS A 188 20.81 -5.04 -21.91
N LEU A 189 20.50 -5.99 -21.05
CA LEU A 189 19.25 -6.75 -21.09
C LEU A 189 18.06 -5.86 -20.71
N TRP A 190 18.24 -5.02 -19.69
CA TRP A 190 17.18 -4.21 -19.08
C TRP A 190 17.23 -2.72 -19.46
N SER A 191 18.24 -2.23 -20.19
CA SER A 191 18.40 -0.79 -20.47
C SER A 191 17.21 -0.05 -21.09
N PRO A 192 16.32 -0.67 -21.89
CA PRO A 192 15.13 0.02 -22.40
C PRO A 192 13.98 0.10 -21.39
N ALA A 193 14.06 -0.66 -20.29
CA ALA A 193 13.05 -0.77 -19.25
C ALA A 193 13.49 -0.15 -17.90
N LEU A 194 14.74 0.35 -17.84
CA LEU A 194 15.34 1.11 -16.73
C LEU A 194 15.53 2.56 -17.18
#